data_AF-A0AAP0X134-F1
#
_entry.id   AF-A0AAP0X134-F1
#
_cell.length_a   1.000
_cell.length_b   1.000
_cell.length_c   1.000
_cell.angle_alpha   90.00
_cell.angle_beta   90.00
_cell.angle_gamma   90.00
#
_symmetry.space_group_name_H-M   'P 1'
#
loop_
_entity.id
_entity.type
_entity.pdbx_description
1 polymer ?
#
loop_
_entity_poly.entity_id
_entity_poly.type
_entity_poly.pdbx_seq_one_letter_code
_entity_poly.pdbx_strand_id
1 'polypeptide(L)' 'MALGSSIHIFEWERIGEELVNMTEGKGITMPKAEPLEAMCKARHIISRVLSTNTNSV' A
#
# COMPACT_ATOMS: atom_id res chain seq x y z
N MET A 1 -10.68 9.75 2.92
CA MET A 1 -10.42 9.19 1.57
C MET A 1 -8.92 8.96 1.46
N ALA A 2 -8.46 7.71 1.57
CA ALA A 2 -7.03 7.39 1.48
C ALA A 2 -6.85 6.06 0.75
N LEU A 3 -7.58 5.03 1.21
CA LEU A 3 -7.59 3.69 0.61
C LEU A 3 -7.90 3.69 -0.90
N GLY A 4 -8.95 4.40 -1.33
CA GLY A 4 -9.32 4.45 -2.76
C GLY A 4 -8.19 5.00 -3.64
N SER A 5 -7.56 6.09 -3.22
CA SER A 5 -6.41 6.67 -3.93
C SER A 5 -5.24 5.68 -3.94
N SER A 6 -4.92 5.06 -2.81
CA SER A 6 -3.81 4.10 -2.72
C SER A 6 -3.98 2.88 -3.63
N ILE A 7 -5.20 2.37 -3.78
CA ILE A 7 -5.50 1.25 -4.70
C ILE A 7 -5.38 1.70 -6.16
N HIS A 8 -5.81 2.92 -6.47
CA HIS A 8 -5.72 3.45 -7.83
C HIS A 8 -4.29 3.80 -8.24
N ILE A 9 -3.47 4.32 -7.32
CA ILE A 9 -2.18 4.90 -7.66
C ILE A 9 -1.00 3.95 -7.52
N PHE A 10 -1.15 2.91 -6.70
CA PHE A 10 -0.11 1.94 -6.48
C PHE A 10 -0.45 0.59 -7.14
N GLU A 11 0.58 -0.04 -7.68
CA GLU A 11 0.66 -1.47 -7.86
C GLU A 11 1.04 -2.09 -6.51
N TRP A 12 0.32 -3.14 -6.14
CA TRP A 12 0.46 -3.83 -4.86
C TRP A 12 0.92 -5.26 -5.11
N GLU A 13 2.01 -5.63 -4.45
CA GLU A 13 2.53 -6.99 -4.47
C GLU A 13 2.84 -7.42 -3.03
N ARG A 14 2.85 -8.73 -2.78
CA ARG A 14 3.34 -9.25 -1.50
C ARG A 14 4.85 -9.02 -1.40
N ILE A 15 5.36 -8.91 -0.18
CA ILE A 15 6.81 -8.75 0.04
C ILE A 15 7.57 -10.04 -0.37
N GLY A 16 6.92 -11.21 -0.23
CA GLY A 16 7.42 -12.51 -0.64
C GLY A 16 6.36 -13.38 -1.31
N GLU A 17 6.70 -14.65 -1.55
CA GLU A 17 5.81 -15.63 -2.20
C GLU A 17 4.79 -16.22 -1.22
N GLU A 18 5.05 -16.13 0.08
CA GLU A 18 4.19 -16.67 1.12
C GLU A 18 2.79 -16.04 1.13
N LEU A 19 1.82 -16.84 1.57
CA LEU A 19 0.48 -16.34 1.78
C LEU A 19 0.47 -15.40 2.99
N VAL A 20 -0.25 -14.30 2.87
CA VAL A 20 -0.45 -13.33 3.94
C VAL A 20 -1.19 -14.02 5.11
N ASN A 21 -0.59 -14.01 6.30
CA ASN A 21 -1.14 -14.66 7.50
C ASN A 21 -2.41 -13.96 8.00
N MET A 22 -3.60 -14.50 7.73
CA MET A 22 -4.87 -13.87 8.11
C MET A 22 -5.33 -14.17 9.54
N THR A 23 -4.46 -14.72 10.39
CA THR A 23 -4.80 -15.01 11.79
C THR A 23 -5.16 -13.72 12.53
N GLU A 24 -6.21 -13.77 13.35
CA GLU A 24 -6.64 -12.67 14.20
C GLU A 24 -5.66 -12.47 15.38
N GLY A 25 -5.32 -11.22 15.65
CA GLY A 25 -4.49 -10.81 16.77
C GLY A 25 -5.31 -10.58 18.04
N LYS A 26 -4.63 -10.41 19.17
CA LYS A 26 -5.29 -10.11 20.43
C LYS A 26 -5.73 -8.64 20.48
N GLY A 27 -7.02 -8.38 20.68
CA GLY A 27 -7.53 -7.01 20.81
C GLY A 27 -9.04 -6.94 21.04
N ILE A 28 -9.54 -5.72 21.23
CA ILE A 28 -10.99 -5.43 21.32
C ILE A 28 -11.59 -5.26 19.92
N THR A 29 -10.77 -4.86 18.96
CA THR A 29 -11.11 -4.85 17.53
C THR A 29 -10.80 -6.23 16.92
N MET A 30 -10.91 -6.37 15.59
CA MET A 30 -10.36 -7.51 14.85
C MET A 30 -8.97 -7.15 14.29
N PRO A 31 -7.92 -7.01 15.11
CA PRO A 31 -6.59 -6.76 14.58
C PRO A 31 -6.07 -8.02 13.88
N LYS A 32 -5.16 -7.84 12.93
CA LYS A 32 -4.38 -8.93 12.37
C LYS A 32 -3.27 -9.32 13.35
N ALA A 33 -2.94 -10.61 13.46
CA ALA A 33 -1.90 -11.10 14.38
C ALA A 33 -0.51 -10.52 14.06
N GLU A 34 -0.24 -10.34 12.77
CA GLU A 34 0.95 -9.69 12.24
C GLU A 34 0.52 -8.47 11.42
N PRO A 35 1.30 -7.37 11.42
CA PRO A 35 1.02 -6.23 10.55
C PRO A 35 0.86 -6.63 9.08
N LEU A 36 -0.01 -5.93 8.34
CA LEU A 36 -0.14 -6.14 6.90
C LEU A 36 0.94 -5.35 6.17
N GLU A 37 1.83 -6.07 5.48
CA GLU A 37 2.89 -5.49 4.66
C GLU A 37 2.69 -5.83 3.18
N ALA A 38 2.98 -4.86 2.32
CA ALA A 38 2.90 -5.03 0.87
C ALA A 38 3.84 -4.04 0.18
N MET A 39 4.42 -4.46 -0.95
CA MET A 39 5.22 -3.60 -1.79
C MET A 39 4.31 -2.66 -2.56
N CYS A 40 4.59 -1.37 -2.48
CA CYS A 40 3.82 -0.33 -3.16
C CYS A 40 4.69 0.31 -4.24
N LYS A 41 4.32 0.15 -5.52
CA LYS A 41 5.00 0.81 -6.63
C LYS A 41 4.05 1.80 -7.30
N ALA A 42 4.45 3.07 -7.43
CA ALA A 42 3.63 4.07 -8.11
C ALA A 42 3.45 3.66 -9.58
N ARG A 43 2.19 3.64 -10.05
CA ARG A 43 1.89 3.35 -11.46
C ARG A 43 2.50 4.42 -12.35
N HIS A 44 3.00 4.02 -13.52
CA HIS A 44 3.69 4.91 -14.45
C HIS A 44 2.86 6.15 -14.84
N ILE A 45 1.53 6.02 -14.92
CA ILE A 45 0.60 7.13 -15.25
C ILE A 45 0.66 8.24 -14.18
N ILE A 46 0.89 7.86 -12.92
CA ILE A 46 0.86 8.78 -11.78
C ILE A 46 2.25 9.27 -11.40
N SER A 47 3.31 8.59 -11.86
CA SER A 47 4.67 9.12 -11.79
C SER A 47 4.76 10.54 -12.39
N ARG A 48 4.09 10.79 -13.51
CA ARG A 48 4.05 12.13 -14.14
C ARG A 48 3.40 13.18 -13.23
N VAL A 49 2.34 12.82 -12.52
CA VAL A 49 1.60 13.72 -11.62
C VAL A 49 2.38 13.99 -10.33
N LEU A 50 3.09 12.98 -9.81
CA LEU A 50 3.93 13.10 -8.61
C LEU A 50 5.24 13.85 -8.91
N SER A 51 5.85 13.66 -10.09
CA SER A 51 7.09 14.32 -10.49
C SER A 51 6.91 15.81 -10.85
N THR A 52 5.71 16.23 -11.28
CA THR A 52 5.44 17.63 -11.65
C THR A 52 5.45 18.63 -10.49
N ASN A 53 5.66 18.20 -9.23
CA ASN A 53 5.75 19.10 -8.06
C ASN A 53 7.20 19.41 -7.63
N THR A 54 8.22 19.06 -8.42
CA THR A 54 9.63 19.29 -8.03
C THR A 54 10.40 20.22 -8.99
N ASN A 55 9.75 21.24 -9.54
CA ASN A 55 10.43 22.37 -10.19
C ASN A 55 9.64 23.67 -10.04
N SER A 56 9.78 24.29 -8.88
CA SER A 56 9.60 25.73 -8.71
C SER A 56 10.32 26.18 -7.44
N VAL A 57 11.65 26.37 -7.57
CA VAL A 57 12.42 27.40 -6.88
C VAL A 57 13.25 28.10 -7.95
#